data_AF-A0A7C9VXF4-F1
#
_entry.id   AF-A0A7C9VXF4-F1
#
_cell.length_a   1.000
_cell.length_b   1.000
_cell.length_c   1.000
_cell.angle_alpha   90.00
_cell.angle_beta   90.00
_cell.angle_gamma   90.00
#
_symmetry.space_group_name_H-M   'P 1'
#
loop_
_entity.id
_entity.type
_entity.pdbx_description
1 polymer ?
#
loop_
_entity_poly.entity_id
_entity_poly.type
_entity_poly.pdbx_seq_one_letter_code
_entity_poly.pdbx_strand_id
1 'polypeptide(L)'
;MSSPIASAHALHAAIAPAETLVDERRTLYRLATGLFAPGTQLSDNLLDHPIVRYEIGKALAGKGDLDQELLRDVAAMRVRDAGLPVAADPDAANLLEAPLRIIAPPGTSPQPLTEADGERFEAALAIVADGVRLLRRLVPETARDLLAHVSMFAVLKKETSGGVVSASSRYVPGIVLIDEPTTPMEVAEALVHEGAHEKFFDLAITREFLDAGAEDVEFFETSWSHARWPLEQTFAAWHAYSCLAQFFESCDDEPLGPFSLLPKARERADEIGRWLISHEADLRADARWLLRELTGQSTAAEHADLNRGASIAHHVRFRVLPDVRFERSTTGRVVVGRFGQPPEIYWLDSDAGWVLALLGDGRETSFDHVLASAVDEWGVESGSAAHRLTVALHSLMAASIIEPMS
;
A
#
# COMPACT_ATOMS: atom_id res chain seq x y z
N MET A 1 -34.85 4.20 -6.78
CA MET A 1 -33.95 3.10 -7.19
C MET A 1 -32.55 3.63 -7.00
N SER A 2 -31.80 3.09 -6.03
CA SER A 2 -30.39 3.48 -5.83
C SER A 2 -29.59 3.00 -7.04
N SER A 3 -28.67 3.81 -7.54
CA SER A 3 -27.68 3.33 -8.51
C SER A 3 -26.91 2.14 -7.89
N PRO A 4 -26.54 1.12 -8.67
CA PRO A 4 -25.71 0.03 -8.17
C PRO A 4 -24.39 0.61 -7.64
N ILE A 5 -24.01 0.22 -6.42
CA ILE A 5 -22.71 0.57 -5.83
C ILE A 5 -21.64 -0.08 -6.71
N ALA A 6 -20.63 0.70 -7.13
CA ALA A 6 -19.52 0.16 -7.90
C ALA A 6 -18.75 -0.88 -7.07
N SER A 7 -18.32 -1.96 -7.72
CA SER A 7 -17.50 -2.98 -7.07
C SER A 7 -16.15 -2.41 -6.63
N ALA A 8 -15.62 -2.87 -5.49
CA ALA A 8 -14.39 -2.38 -4.89
C ALA A 8 -13.21 -2.42 -5.88
N HIS A 9 -13.03 -3.52 -6.61
CA HIS A 9 -11.94 -3.63 -7.61
C HIS A 9 -12.00 -2.53 -8.70
N ALA A 10 -13.20 -2.11 -9.10
CA ALA A 10 -13.37 -1.07 -10.11
C ALA A 10 -13.03 0.32 -9.54
N LEU A 11 -13.42 0.56 -8.29
CA LEU A 11 -13.06 1.78 -7.57
C LEU A 11 -11.56 1.84 -7.29
N HIS A 12 -10.94 0.72 -6.92
CA HIS A 12 -9.48 0.62 -6.78
C HIS A 12 -8.78 0.98 -8.09
N ALA A 13 -9.21 0.37 -9.20
CA ALA A 13 -8.61 0.62 -10.52
C ALA A 13 -8.74 2.08 -10.98
N ALA A 14 -9.80 2.78 -10.55
CA ALA A 14 -9.98 4.21 -10.84
C ALA A 14 -8.99 5.10 -10.07
N ILE A 15 -8.57 4.70 -8.86
CA ILE A 15 -7.46 5.36 -8.14
C ILE A 15 -6.14 4.97 -8.80
N ALA A 16 -5.89 3.66 -8.87
CA ALA A 16 -4.72 3.07 -9.47
C ALA A 16 -4.91 1.55 -9.68
N PRO A 17 -4.72 1.04 -10.91
CA PRO A 17 -4.67 -0.40 -11.17
C PRO A 17 -3.62 -1.12 -10.30
N ALA A 18 -3.82 -2.40 -10.04
CA ALA A 18 -2.97 -3.16 -9.12
C ALA A 18 -1.49 -3.17 -9.57
N GLU A 19 -1.23 -3.36 -10.85
CA GLU A 19 0.10 -3.31 -11.45
C GLU A 19 0.77 -1.94 -11.32
N THR A 20 -0.02 -0.86 -11.36
CA THR A 20 0.47 0.51 -11.16
C THR A 20 0.90 0.72 -9.72
N LEU A 21 0.09 0.30 -8.75
CA LEU A 21 0.46 0.40 -7.33
C LEU A 21 1.68 -0.43 -6.98
N VAL A 22 1.78 -1.66 -7.52
CA VAL A 22 2.95 -2.52 -7.34
C VAL A 22 4.21 -1.86 -7.86
N ASP A 23 4.17 -1.27 -9.06
CA ASP A 23 5.31 -0.56 -9.64
C ASP A 23 5.70 0.69 -8.84
N GLU A 24 4.72 1.49 -8.41
CA GLU A 24 4.96 2.68 -7.61
C GLU A 24 5.54 2.34 -6.23
N ARG A 25 5.01 1.32 -5.54
CA ARG A 25 5.59 0.77 -4.32
C ARG A 25 7.05 0.34 -4.52
N ARG A 26 7.33 -0.45 -5.56
CA ARG A 26 8.70 -0.88 -5.87
C ARG A 26 9.60 0.31 -6.14
N THR A 27 9.11 1.34 -6.81
CA THR A 27 9.83 2.60 -7.07
C THR A 27 10.20 3.32 -5.77
N LEU A 28 9.26 3.43 -4.82
CA LEU A 28 9.52 3.97 -3.48
C LEU A 28 10.59 3.15 -2.75
N TYR A 29 10.50 1.83 -2.77
CA TYR A 29 11.48 0.97 -2.11
C TYR A 29 12.86 0.98 -2.77
N ARG A 30 12.94 1.16 -4.10
CA ARG A 30 14.22 1.40 -4.80
C ARG A 30 14.86 2.70 -4.32
N LEU A 31 14.08 3.78 -4.26
CA LEU A 31 14.56 5.06 -3.72
C LEU A 31 15.06 4.90 -2.28
N ALA A 32 14.25 4.30 -1.40
CA ALA A 32 14.62 4.08 0.00
C ALA A 32 15.91 3.24 0.13
N THR A 33 16.04 2.18 -0.66
CA THR A 33 17.27 1.36 -0.71
C THR A 33 18.46 2.20 -1.20
N GLY A 34 18.27 3.04 -2.20
CA GLY A 34 19.31 3.95 -2.70
C GLY A 34 19.77 4.99 -1.67
N LEU A 35 18.88 5.39 -0.75
CA LEU A 35 19.22 6.25 0.38
C LEU A 35 20.04 5.49 1.44
N PHE A 36 19.58 4.32 1.89
CA PHE A 36 20.23 3.63 3.03
C PHE A 36 21.38 2.70 2.65
N ALA A 37 21.41 2.19 1.43
CA ALA A 37 22.45 1.29 0.93
C ALA A 37 22.89 1.65 -0.50
N PRO A 38 23.53 2.83 -0.70
CA PRO A 38 23.92 3.31 -2.03
C PRO A 38 24.71 2.27 -2.84
N GLY A 39 24.31 2.07 -4.10
CA GLY A 39 24.90 1.07 -4.99
C GLY A 39 24.30 -0.33 -4.88
N THR A 40 23.42 -0.58 -3.90
CA THR A 40 22.67 -1.84 -3.79
C THR A 40 21.50 -1.82 -4.78
N GLN A 41 21.45 -2.83 -5.64
CA GLN A 41 20.32 -3.05 -6.54
C GLN A 41 19.54 -4.27 -6.08
N LEU A 42 18.28 -4.05 -5.69
CA LEU A 42 17.36 -5.13 -5.35
C LEU A 42 16.53 -5.49 -6.59
N SER A 43 16.31 -6.79 -6.79
CA SER A 43 15.36 -7.26 -7.79
C SER A 43 13.92 -6.95 -7.36
N ASP A 44 13.00 -6.91 -8.33
CA ASP A 44 11.57 -6.73 -8.04
C ASP A 44 11.02 -7.77 -7.06
N ASN A 45 11.47 -9.03 -7.17
CA ASN A 45 11.09 -10.08 -6.24
C ASN A 45 11.54 -9.78 -4.79
N LEU A 46 12.71 -9.18 -4.60
CA LEU A 46 13.20 -8.80 -3.28
C LEU A 46 12.48 -7.56 -2.75
N LEU A 47 12.24 -6.56 -3.59
CA LEU A 47 11.42 -5.39 -3.22
C LEU A 47 10.00 -5.80 -2.81
N ASP A 48 9.53 -6.94 -3.30
CA ASP A 48 8.25 -7.50 -2.93
C ASP A 48 8.26 -8.37 -1.67
N HIS A 49 9.43 -8.82 -1.24
CA HIS A 49 9.52 -9.76 -0.14
C HIS A 49 9.15 -9.07 1.19
N PRO A 50 8.20 -9.59 1.99
CA PRO A 50 7.70 -8.88 3.19
C PRO A 50 8.78 -8.54 4.23
N ILE A 51 9.75 -9.43 4.44
CA ILE A 51 10.90 -9.17 5.33
C ILE A 51 11.75 -7.98 4.82
N VAL A 52 12.00 -7.91 3.50
CA VAL A 52 12.75 -6.78 2.91
C VAL A 52 11.98 -5.48 3.09
N ARG A 53 10.66 -5.50 2.87
CA ARG A 53 9.80 -4.34 3.09
C ARG A 53 9.79 -3.89 4.55
N TYR A 54 9.76 -4.84 5.49
CA TYR A 54 9.88 -4.56 6.93
C TYR A 54 11.21 -3.86 7.28
N GLU A 55 12.34 -4.35 6.75
CA GLU A 55 13.64 -3.74 6.99
C GLU A 55 13.76 -2.34 6.36
N ILE A 56 13.21 -2.14 5.16
CA ILE A 56 13.10 -0.80 4.55
C ILE A 56 12.25 0.11 5.42
N GLY A 57 11.09 -0.35 5.89
CA GLY A 57 10.22 0.40 6.79
C GLY A 57 10.89 0.78 8.11
N LYS A 58 11.69 -0.13 8.70
CA LYS A 58 12.50 0.17 9.90
C LYS A 58 13.53 1.25 9.63
N ALA A 59 14.25 1.17 8.51
CA ALA A 59 15.25 2.16 8.15
C ALA A 59 14.60 3.53 7.94
N LEU A 60 13.46 3.59 7.24
CA LEU A 60 12.65 4.81 7.06
C LEU A 60 12.17 5.39 8.40
N ALA A 61 11.85 4.55 9.37
CA ALA A 61 11.49 4.97 10.73
C ALA A 61 12.69 5.39 11.59
N GLY A 62 13.92 5.45 11.04
CA GLY A 62 15.15 5.80 11.77
C GLY A 62 15.63 4.70 12.73
N LYS A 63 15.21 3.44 12.53
CA LYS A 63 15.53 2.29 13.39
C LYS A 63 16.68 1.44 12.84
N GLY A 64 17.76 2.09 12.39
CA GLY A 64 18.97 1.46 11.86
C GLY A 64 19.06 1.48 10.34
N ASP A 65 20.11 0.84 9.81
CA ASP A 65 20.35 0.69 8.37
C ASP A 65 19.82 -0.65 7.84
N LEU A 66 19.86 -0.84 6.51
CA LEU A 66 19.49 -2.11 5.87
C LEU A 66 20.54 -3.20 6.14
N ASP A 67 20.11 -4.30 6.76
CA ASP A 67 20.96 -5.46 7.01
C ASP A 67 21.20 -6.28 5.72
N GLN A 68 22.36 -6.10 5.11
CA GLN A 68 22.71 -6.79 3.86
C GLN A 68 22.85 -8.31 3.99
N GLU A 69 23.16 -8.84 5.18
CA GLU A 69 23.27 -10.28 5.40
C GLU A 69 21.86 -10.88 5.41
N LEU A 70 20.95 -10.28 6.18
CA LEU A 70 19.55 -10.65 6.19
C LEU A 70 18.91 -10.58 4.80
N LEU A 71 19.19 -9.53 4.01
CA LEU A 71 18.69 -9.43 2.63
C LEU A 71 19.15 -10.60 1.74
N ARG A 72 20.36 -11.13 1.94
CA ARG A 72 20.85 -12.31 1.20
C ARG A 72 20.16 -13.59 1.66
N ASP A 73 19.97 -13.74 2.96
CA ASP A 73 19.29 -14.92 3.53
C ASP A 73 17.84 -14.98 3.06
N VAL A 74 17.16 -13.84 3.07
CA VAL A 74 15.80 -13.69 2.56
C VAL A 74 15.71 -14.00 1.06
N ALA A 75 16.72 -13.61 0.28
CA ALA A 75 16.78 -13.94 -1.15
C ALA A 75 16.88 -15.44 -1.43
N ALA A 76 17.41 -16.22 -0.48
CA ALA A 76 17.54 -17.67 -0.58
C ALA A 76 16.30 -18.43 -0.07
N MET A 77 15.37 -17.76 0.61
CA MET A 77 14.20 -18.38 1.21
C MET A 77 13.32 -19.05 0.14
N ARG A 78 13.05 -20.34 0.34
CA ARG A 78 12.21 -21.11 -0.60
C ARG A 78 10.72 -20.91 -0.33
N VAL A 79 9.98 -20.76 -1.43
CA VAL A 79 8.51 -20.72 -1.46
C VAL A 79 7.97 -21.79 -2.40
N ARG A 80 6.76 -22.27 -2.13
CA ARG A 80 6.00 -23.15 -3.02
C ARG A 80 4.87 -22.36 -3.67
N ASP A 81 4.57 -22.65 -4.93
CA ASP A 81 3.48 -21.98 -5.63
C ASP A 81 2.16 -22.75 -5.45
N ALA A 82 1.17 -22.09 -4.85
CA ALA A 82 -0.21 -22.57 -4.73
C ALA A 82 -1.19 -21.70 -5.55
N GLY A 83 -0.70 -21.04 -6.60
CA GLY A 83 -1.35 -19.91 -7.25
C GLY A 83 -1.00 -18.56 -6.60
N LEU A 84 -0.20 -18.59 -5.54
CA LEU A 84 0.52 -17.51 -4.87
C LEU A 84 1.73 -18.10 -4.11
N PRO A 85 2.73 -17.31 -3.71
CA PRO A 85 3.90 -17.80 -2.98
C PRO A 85 3.56 -18.21 -1.54
N VAL A 86 3.74 -19.48 -1.20
CA VAL A 86 3.56 -20.03 0.15
C VAL A 86 4.91 -20.28 0.80
N ALA A 87 5.12 -19.77 2.01
CA ALA A 87 6.34 -20.03 2.78
C ALA A 87 6.52 -21.53 3.00
N ALA A 88 7.64 -22.08 2.55
CA ALA A 88 7.88 -23.52 2.53
C ALA A 88 9.24 -23.91 3.14
N ASP A 89 10.17 -22.96 3.20
CA ASP A 89 11.51 -23.16 3.72
C ASP A 89 11.49 -23.69 5.18
N PRO A 90 12.23 -24.76 5.51
CA PRO A 90 12.39 -25.23 6.89
C PRO A 90 12.89 -24.15 7.86
N ASP A 91 13.68 -23.19 7.37
CA ASP A 91 14.20 -22.08 8.18
C ASP A 91 13.25 -20.87 8.23
N ALA A 92 12.07 -20.95 7.59
CA ALA A 92 11.08 -19.88 7.57
C ALA A 92 10.69 -19.41 8.98
N ALA A 93 10.66 -20.31 9.96
CA ALA A 93 10.38 -19.98 11.35
C ALA A 93 11.37 -18.95 11.92
N ASN A 94 12.65 -19.05 11.57
CA ASN A 94 13.69 -18.13 12.03
C ASN A 94 13.61 -16.79 11.28
N LEU A 95 13.42 -16.84 9.95
CA LEU A 95 13.36 -15.64 9.11
C LEU A 95 12.10 -14.81 9.38
N LEU A 96 10.98 -15.46 9.68
CA LEU A 96 9.70 -14.82 9.96
C LEU A 96 9.51 -14.51 11.46
N GLU A 97 10.45 -14.86 12.34
CA GLU A 97 10.27 -14.74 13.79
C GLU A 97 9.87 -13.33 14.23
N ALA A 98 10.65 -12.32 13.82
CA ALA A 98 10.38 -10.93 14.18
C ALA A 98 9.05 -10.42 13.58
N PRO A 99 8.77 -10.62 12.28
CA PRO A 99 7.44 -10.37 11.71
C PRO A 99 6.28 -11.03 12.45
N LEU A 100 6.40 -12.33 12.76
CA LEU A 100 5.35 -13.10 13.43
C LEU A 100 5.11 -12.54 14.83
N ARG A 101 6.15 -12.15 15.56
CA ARG A 101 6.01 -11.54 16.90
C ARG A 101 5.25 -10.21 16.89
N ILE A 102 5.33 -9.44 15.80
CA ILE A 102 4.57 -8.19 15.64
C ILE A 102 3.08 -8.46 15.48
N ILE A 103 2.74 -9.53 14.75
CA ILE A 103 1.37 -9.89 14.40
C ILE A 103 0.70 -10.71 15.53
N ALA A 104 1.49 -11.51 16.24
CA ALA A 104 1.00 -12.46 17.21
C ALA A 104 0.43 -11.80 18.47
N PRO A 105 -0.60 -12.39 19.10
CA PRO A 105 -1.03 -11.99 20.43
C PRO A 105 0.13 -12.00 21.44
N PRO A 106 0.17 -11.07 22.40
CA PRO A 106 1.21 -11.04 23.43
C PRO A 106 1.39 -12.39 24.13
N GLY A 107 2.63 -12.86 24.21
CA GLY A 107 2.98 -14.13 24.87
C GLY A 107 2.84 -15.37 23.99
N THR A 108 2.50 -15.23 22.71
CA THR A 108 2.48 -16.33 21.74
C THR A 108 3.71 -16.27 20.81
N SER A 109 4.06 -17.41 20.23
CA SER A 109 5.16 -17.53 19.26
C SER A 109 4.69 -18.41 18.10
N PRO A 110 3.92 -17.84 17.15
CA PRO A 110 3.43 -18.59 16.01
C PRO A 110 4.59 -19.16 15.21
N GLN A 111 4.40 -20.38 14.71
CA GLN A 111 5.36 -21.07 13.87
C GLN A 111 4.70 -21.35 12.52
N PRO A 112 5.37 -21.07 11.39
CA PRO A 112 4.86 -21.45 10.09
C PRO A 112 4.92 -22.97 9.91
N LEU A 113 3.95 -23.53 9.21
CA LEU A 113 3.98 -24.88 8.68
C LEU A 113 4.85 -24.89 7.42
N THR A 114 5.82 -25.80 7.35
CA THR A 114 6.88 -25.81 6.31
C THR A 114 7.09 -27.21 5.72
N GLU A 115 7.95 -27.35 4.71
CA GLU A 115 8.30 -28.67 4.16
C GLU A 115 8.84 -29.66 5.21
N ALA A 116 9.41 -29.15 6.31
CA ALA A 116 9.88 -30.00 7.42
C ALA A 116 8.72 -30.74 8.14
N ASP A 117 7.48 -30.28 7.99
CA ASP A 117 6.28 -30.88 8.57
C ASP A 117 5.65 -31.97 7.67
N GLY A 118 6.26 -32.27 6.51
CA GLY A 118 5.92 -33.43 5.67
C GLY A 118 4.50 -33.42 5.11
N GLU A 119 3.76 -34.53 5.26
CA GLU A 119 2.41 -34.70 4.71
C GLU A 119 1.41 -33.65 5.20
N ARG A 120 1.59 -33.14 6.43
CA ARG A 120 0.75 -32.08 6.99
C ARG A 120 0.87 -30.79 6.17
N PHE A 121 2.09 -30.42 5.79
CA PHE A 121 2.34 -29.27 4.93
C PHE A 121 1.75 -29.46 3.53
N GLU A 122 1.94 -30.62 2.91
CA GLU A 122 1.39 -30.89 1.58
C GLU A 122 -0.15 -30.88 1.57
N ALA A 123 -0.79 -31.37 2.64
CA ALA A 123 -2.25 -31.28 2.80
C ALA A 123 -2.73 -29.83 2.93
N ALA A 124 -2.07 -29.01 3.76
CA ALA A 124 -2.39 -27.59 3.89
C ALA A 124 -2.16 -26.83 2.58
N LEU A 125 -1.04 -27.11 1.88
CA LEU A 125 -0.71 -26.51 0.59
C LEU A 125 -1.79 -26.79 -0.47
N ALA A 126 -2.33 -28.02 -0.49
CA ALA A 126 -3.44 -28.38 -1.37
C ALA A 126 -4.71 -27.59 -1.04
N ILE A 127 -5.06 -27.42 0.24
CA ILE A 127 -6.21 -26.60 0.67
C ILE A 127 -6.01 -25.13 0.27
N VAL A 128 -4.79 -24.60 0.41
CA VAL A 128 -4.46 -23.24 -0.03
C VAL A 128 -4.65 -23.09 -1.54
N ALA A 129 -4.13 -24.02 -2.33
CA ALA A 129 -4.30 -24.01 -3.77
C ALA A 129 -5.78 -24.06 -4.19
N ASP A 130 -6.57 -24.87 -3.49
CA ASP A 130 -8.02 -24.97 -3.71
C ASP A 130 -8.74 -23.68 -3.34
N GLY A 131 -8.34 -23.01 -2.25
CA GLY A 131 -8.87 -21.71 -1.86
C GLY A 131 -8.56 -20.59 -2.85
N VAL A 132 -7.33 -20.54 -3.38
CA VAL A 132 -6.96 -19.59 -4.43
C VAL A 132 -7.77 -19.84 -5.70
N ARG A 133 -7.98 -21.10 -6.09
CA ARG A 133 -8.84 -21.47 -7.23
C ARG A 133 -10.30 -21.08 -6.99
N LEU A 134 -10.80 -21.29 -5.77
CA LEU A 134 -12.14 -20.90 -5.37
C LEU A 134 -12.34 -19.38 -5.49
N LEU A 135 -11.44 -18.59 -4.91
CA LEU A 135 -11.48 -17.13 -4.98
C LEU A 135 -11.50 -16.61 -6.43
N ARG A 136 -10.61 -17.13 -7.28
CA ARG A 136 -10.55 -16.76 -8.70
C ARG A 136 -11.80 -17.17 -9.49
N ARG A 137 -12.49 -18.23 -9.07
CA ARG A 137 -13.74 -18.67 -9.69
C ARG A 137 -14.90 -17.74 -9.31
N LEU A 138 -15.02 -17.38 -8.03
CA LEU A 138 -16.14 -16.61 -7.52
C LEU A 138 -16.02 -15.12 -7.89
N VAL A 139 -14.84 -14.53 -7.74
CA VAL A 139 -14.61 -13.08 -7.95
C VAL A 139 -13.29 -12.83 -8.69
N PRO A 140 -13.16 -13.21 -9.98
CA PRO A 140 -11.89 -13.18 -10.71
C PRO A 140 -11.20 -11.82 -10.73
N GLU A 141 -11.97 -10.74 -10.86
CA GLU A 141 -11.43 -9.37 -10.91
C GLU A 141 -10.94 -8.91 -9.54
N THR A 142 -11.71 -9.16 -8.47
CA THR A 142 -11.27 -8.92 -7.08
C THR A 142 -10.05 -9.78 -6.72
N ALA A 143 -10.02 -11.03 -7.17
CA ALA A 143 -8.88 -11.92 -6.96
C ALA A 143 -7.61 -11.37 -7.63
N ARG A 144 -7.71 -10.88 -8.88
CA ARG A 144 -6.57 -10.26 -9.57
C ARG A 144 -6.10 -8.99 -8.86
N ASP A 145 -7.05 -8.17 -8.44
CA ASP A 145 -6.77 -6.90 -7.78
C ASP A 145 -6.10 -7.09 -6.41
N LEU A 146 -6.63 -7.96 -5.54
CA LEU A 146 -6.09 -8.15 -4.19
C LEU A 146 -4.83 -9.03 -4.15
N LEU A 147 -4.80 -10.14 -4.90
CA LEU A 147 -3.65 -11.07 -4.83
C LEU A 147 -2.35 -10.48 -5.40
N ALA A 148 -2.42 -9.41 -6.19
CA ALA A 148 -1.24 -8.68 -6.65
C ALA A 148 -0.42 -8.04 -5.50
N HIS A 149 -1.05 -7.86 -4.33
CA HIS A 149 -0.44 -7.26 -3.15
C HIS A 149 0.08 -8.31 -2.15
N VAL A 150 -0.34 -9.57 -2.29
CA VAL A 150 0.11 -10.69 -1.46
C VAL A 150 1.39 -11.28 -2.05
N SER A 151 2.51 -11.04 -1.37
CA SER A 151 3.84 -11.48 -1.81
C SER A 151 4.30 -12.75 -1.10
N MET A 152 3.70 -13.06 0.06
CA MET A 152 3.90 -14.30 0.80
C MET A 152 2.64 -14.69 1.55
N PHE A 153 2.34 -15.99 1.56
CA PHE A 153 1.31 -16.58 2.39
C PHE A 153 1.95 -17.61 3.32
N ALA A 154 1.61 -17.56 4.60
CA ALA A 154 2.12 -18.51 5.59
C ALA A 154 0.96 -19.17 6.34
N VAL A 155 0.93 -20.50 6.30
CA VAL A 155 0.05 -21.30 7.14
C VAL A 155 0.71 -21.46 8.49
N LEU A 156 0.03 -21.11 9.57
CA LEU A 156 0.53 -21.23 10.93
C LEU A 156 0.19 -22.61 11.50
N LYS A 157 1.08 -23.16 12.32
CA LYS A 157 0.81 -24.37 13.09
C LYS A 157 -0.25 -24.08 14.13
N LYS A 158 -1.37 -24.80 14.07
CA LYS A 158 -2.53 -24.67 14.95
C LYS A 158 -2.19 -24.64 16.45
N GLU A 159 -1.20 -25.43 16.86
CA GLU A 159 -0.74 -25.52 18.25
C GLU A 159 0.02 -24.28 18.74
N THR A 160 0.49 -23.42 17.82
CA THR A 160 1.30 -22.22 18.14
C THR A 160 0.66 -20.91 17.70
N SER A 161 -0.37 -20.94 16.85
CA SER A 161 -1.00 -19.75 16.25
C SER A 161 -1.62 -18.81 17.28
N GLY A 162 -1.89 -19.28 18.50
CA GLY A 162 -2.41 -18.43 19.57
C GLY A 162 -3.84 -17.96 19.33
N GLY A 163 -4.59 -18.65 18.46
CA GLY A 163 -5.95 -18.27 18.08
C GLY A 163 -6.04 -17.22 16.96
N VAL A 164 -4.93 -16.90 16.29
CA VAL A 164 -4.94 -16.13 15.04
C VAL A 164 -5.69 -16.93 13.99
N VAL A 165 -6.82 -16.41 13.49
CA VAL A 165 -7.58 -17.02 12.39
C VAL A 165 -6.94 -16.64 11.05
N SER A 166 -6.82 -15.34 10.79
CA SER A 166 -6.01 -14.75 9.74
C SER A 166 -5.41 -13.44 10.25
N ALA A 167 -4.28 -13.03 9.68
CA ALA A 167 -3.68 -11.74 10.00
C ALA A 167 -2.73 -11.23 8.91
N SER A 168 -2.63 -9.91 8.83
CA SER A 168 -1.64 -9.14 8.10
C SER A 168 -1.21 -7.95 8.97
N SER A 169 -0.15 -7.24 8.57
CA SER A 169 0.27 -6.05 9.29
C SER A 169 0.95 -5.05 8.39
N ARG A 170 0.59 -3.77 8.55
CA ARG A 170 1.27 -2.65 7.90
C ARG A 170 2.78 -2.59 8.16
N TYR A 171 3.24 -3.18 9.27
CA TYR A 171 4.66 -3.22 9.59
C TYR A 171 5.40 -4.22 8.71
N VAL A 172 4.73 -5.29 8.26
CA VAL A 172 5.32 -6.33 7.42
C VAL A 172 4.44 -6.50 6.18
N PRO A 173 4.31 -5.47 5.33
CA PRO A 173 3.38 -5.51 4.23
C PRO A 173 3.76 -6.60 3.21
N GLY A 174 2.76 -7.23 2.63
CA GLY A 174 2.82 -8.28 1.64
C GLY A 174 2.70 -9.69 2.21
N ILE A 175 2.49 -9.86 3.52
CA ILE A 175 2.34 -11.17 4.15
C ILE A 175 0.91 -11.42 4.64
N VAL A 176 0.35 -12.55 4.22
CA VAL A 176 -0.91 -13.05 4.76
C VAL A 176 -0.62 -14.30 5.59
N LEU A 177 -1.08 -14.28 6.84
CA LEU A 177 -1.02 -15.41 7.75
C LEU A 177 -2.43 -16.00 7.92
N ILE A 178 -2.51 -17.32 8.02
CA ILE A 178 -3.74 -18.03 8.36
C ILE A 178 -3.44 -19.15 9.35
N ASP A 179 -4.35 -19.44 10.28
CA ASP A 179 -4.30 -20.72 11.01
C ASP A 179 -4.37 -21.89 10.02
N GLU A 180 -3.95 -23.09 10.44
CA GLU A 180 -4.03 -24.28 9.60
C GLU A 180 -5.46 -24.50 9.06
N PRO A 181 -5.70 -24.27 7.74
CA PRO A 181 -7.05 -24.22 7.21
C PRO A 181 -7.60 -25.63 7.05
N THR A 182 -8.91 -25.77 7.26
CA THR A 182 -9.65 -27.02 7.07
C THR A 182 -10.49 -27.02 5.80
N THR A 183 -10.77 -25.84 5.24
CA THR A 183 -11.56 -25.69 4.02
C THR A 183 -10.97 -24.66 3.05
N PRO A 184 -11.20 -24.82 1.73
CA PRO A 184 -10.85 -23.80 0.74
C PRO A 184 -11.50 -22.44 0.99
N MET A 185 -12.72 -22.41 1.56
CA MET A 185 -13.44 -21.17 1.85
C MET A 185 -12.74 -20.33 2.92
N GLU A 186 -12.16 -20.95 3.96
CA GLU A 186 -11.37 -20.23 4.97
C GLU A 186 -10.18 -19.49 4.33
N VAL A 187 -9.50 -20.13 3.37
CA VAL A 187 -8.41 -19.50 2.61
C VAL A 187 -8.92 -18.39 1.71
N ALA A 188 -10.01 -18.61 0.96
CA ALA A 188 -10.56 -17.59 0.07
C ALA A 188 -11.03 -16.35 0.84
N GLU A 189 -11.70 -16.53 1.98
CA GLU A 189 -12.13 -15.46 2.86
C GLU A 189 -10.92 -14.70 3.46
N ALA A 190 -9.92 -15.41 3.98
CA ALA A 190 -8.71 -14.80 4.51
C ALA A 190 -7.97 -13.98 3.44
N LEU A 191 -7.88 -14.48 2.20
CA LEU A 191 -7.25 -13.75 1.10
C LEU A 191 -8.02 -12.48 0.69
N VAL A 192 -9.35 -12.47 0.80
CA VAL A 192 -10.13 -11.24 0.57
C VAL A 192 -9.92 -10.26 1.71
N HIS A 193 -9.97 -10.73 2.96
CA HIS A 193 -9.79 -9.86 4.13
C HIS A 193 -8.37 -9.28 4.17
N GLU A 194 -7.37 -10.14 4.30
CA GLU A 194 -5.99 -9.72 4.47
C GLU A 194 -5.43 -9.12 3.18
N GLY A 195 -5.82 -9.62 2.00
CA GLY A 195 -5.46 -9.00 0.73
C GLY A 195 -6.01 -7.58 0.56
N ALA A 196 -7.19 -7.28 1.13
CA ALA A 196 -7.71 -5.91 1.18
C ALA A 196 -6.85 -4.99 2.06
N HIS A 197 -6.40 -5.47 3.23
CA HIS A 197 -5.43 -4.74 4.05
C HIS A 197 -4.13 -4.49 3.29
N GLU A 198 -3.59 -5.50 2.61
CA GLU A 198 -2.37 -5.35 1.81
C GLU A 198 -2.52 -4.34 0.67
N LYS A 199 -3.66 -4.37 -0.03
CA LYS A 199 -4.02 -3.35 -1.02
C LYS A 199 -4.07 -1.95 -0.39
N PHE A 200 -4.69 -1.83 0.78
CA PHE A 200 -4.80 -0.57 1.50
C PHE A 200 -3.43 -0.04 1.93
N PHE A 201 -2.51 -0.88 2.42
CA PHE A 201 -1.17 -0.44 2.79
C PHE A 201 -0.42 0.14 1.58
N ASP A 202 -0.54 -0.48 0.41
CA ASP A 202 0.06 0.05 -0.83
C ASP A 202 -0.60 1.36 -1.29
N LEU A 203 -1.92 1.48 -1.16
CA LEU A 203 -2.62 2.74 -1.40
C LEU A 203 -2.13 3.82 -0.42
N ALA A 204 -2.04 3.53 0.87
CA ALA A 204 -1.67 4.49 1.91
C ALA A 204 -0.26 5.06 1.72
N ILE A 205 0.69 4.30 1.16
CA ILE A 205 2.06 4.78 0.90
C ILE A 205 2.25 5.40 -0.49
N THR A 206 1.29 5.26 -1.41
CA THR A 206 1.40 5.77 -2.79
C THR A 206 0.38 6.84 -3.16
N ARG A 207 -0.70 6.97 -2.39
CA ARG A 207 -1.89 7.78 -2.72
C ARG A 207 -2.30 8.68 -1.56
N GLU A 208 -3.20 9.62 -1.87
CA GLU A 208 -3.67 10.62 -0.93
C GLU A 208 -4.77 10.02 -0.04
N PHE A 209 -4.38 9.19 0.94
CA PHE A 209 -5.30 8.54 1.88
C PHE A 209 -5.32 9.19 3.27
N LEU A 210 -4.16 9.33 3.90
CA LEU A 210 -3.99 9.87 5.25
C LEU A 210 -2.81 10.85 5.26
N ASP A 211 -2.83 11.83 6.16
CA ASP A 211 -1.68 12.69 6.44
C ASP A 211 -1.29 12.63 7.93
N ALA A 212 -0.31 13.45 8.32
CA ALA A 212 0.21 13.46 9.69
C ALA A 212 -0.86 13.78 10.75
N GLY A 213 -1.98 14.43 10.38
CA GLY A 213 -3.07 14.73 11.30
C GLY A 213 -3.93 13.52 11.66
N ALA A 214 -3.81 12.39 10.93
CA ALA A 214 -4.59 11.19 11.18
C ALA A 214 -4.36 10.56 12.56
N GLU A 215 -3.21 10.83 13.20
CA GLU A 215 -2.89 10.35 14.55
C GLU A 215 -3.64 11.12 15.66
N ASP A 216 -4.11 12.33 15.37
CA ASP A 216 -4.77 13.22 16.36
C ASP A 216 -6.29 13.05 16.41
N VAL A 217 -6.86 12.24 15.50
CA VAL A 217 -8.31 12.00 15.39
C VAL A 217 -8.79 11.10 16.53
N GLU A 218 -10.05 11.25 16.94
CA GLU A 218 -10.61 10.38 17.96
C GLU A 218 -10.61 8.91 17.53
N PHE A 219 -10.54 8.01 18.51
CA PHE A 219 -10.55 6.58 18.23
C PHE A 219 -11.98 6.10 17.95
N PHE A 220 -12.16 5.29 16.92
CA PHE A 220 -13.38 4.50 16.75
C PHE A 220 -13.40 3.35 17.76
N GLU A 221 -14.50 3.19 18.49
CA GLU A 221 -14.70 2.05 19.39
C GLU A 221 -15.68 1.05 18.76
N THR A 222 -15.20 -0.16 18.50
CA THR A 222 -16.02 -1.21 17.85
C THR A 222 -17.16 -1.67 18.75
N SER A 223 -18.37 -1.83 18.21
CA SER A 223 -19.51 -2.35 18.98
C SER A 223 -19.38 -3.81 19.44
N TRP A 224 -18.57 -4.62 18.77
CA TRP A 224 -18.49 -6.07 19.01
C TRP A 224 -17.34 -6.52 19.92
N SER A 225 -16.26 -5.74 20.06
CA SER A 225 -15.13 -6.08 20.93
C SER A 225 -14.68 -4.94 21.84
N HIS A 226 -15.27 -3.75 21.73
CA HIS A 226 -14.84 -2.54 22.45
C HIS A 226 -13.36 -2.17 22.23
N ALA A 227 -12.77 -2.67 21.14
CA ALA A 227 -11.44 -2.26 20.72
C ALA A 227 -11.49 -0.82 20.22
N ARG A 228 -10.47 -0.04 20.59
CA ARG A 228 -10.31 1.35 20.16
C ARG A 228 -9.30 1.40 19.03
N TRP A 229 -9.71 1.91 17.88
CA TRP A 229 -8.92 1.95 16.65
C TRP A 229 -8.62 3.39 16.25
N PRO A 230 -7.35 3.73 15.93
CA PRO A 230 -7.03 5.01 15.31
C PRO A 230 -7.64 5.09 13.90
N LEU A 231 -7.65 6.29 13.30
CA LEU A 231 -8.26 6.54 11.99
C LEU A 231 -7.72 5.60 10.89
N GLU A 232 -6.40 5.40 10.83
CA GLU A 232 -5.76 4.48 9.88
C GLU A 232 -6.32 3.06 9.97
N GLN A 233 -6.31 2.48 11.18
CA GLN A 233 -6.83 1.13 11.42
C GLN A 233 -8.33 1.04 11.13
N THR A 234 -9.06 2.12 11.42
CA THR A 234 -10.51 2.20 11.19
C THR A 234 -10.82 2.17 9.71
N PHE A 235 -10.08 2.94 8.89
CA PHE A 235 -10.22 2.93 7.44
C PHE A 235 -9.82 1.57 6.84
N ALA A 236 -8.70 0.99 7.28
CA ALA A 236 -8.25 -0.33 6.83
C ALA A 236 -9.32 -1.41 7.12
N ALA A 237 -9.87 -1.42 8.34
CA ALA A 237 -10.93 -2.36 8.72
C ALA A 237 -12.20 -2.14 7.90
N TRP A 238 -12.62 -0.90 7.69
CA TRP A 238 -13.77 -0.59 6.84
C TRP A 238 -13.58 -1.09 5.40
N HIS A 239 -12.41 -0.86 4.83
CA HIS A 239 -12.07 -1.29 3.47
C HIS A 239 -12.11 -2.81 3.34
N ALA A 240 -11.51 -3.54 4.27
CA ALA A 240 -11.55 -4.99 4.29
C ALA A 240 -12.96 -5.57 4.47
N TYR A 241 -13.75 -5.03 5.41
CA TYR A 241 -15.15 -5.47 5.56
C TYR A 241 -16.02 -5.13 4.35
N SER A 242 -15.75 -4.01 3.67
CA SER A 242 -16.44 -3.67 2.42
C SER A 242 -16.14 -4.67 1.31
N CYS A 243 -14.87 -5.10 1.18
CA CYS A 243 -14.46 -6.14 0.23
C CYS A 243 -15.09 -7.50 0.58
N LEU A 244 -15.09 -7.89 1.86
CA LEU A 244 -15.73 -9.12 2.33
C LEU A 244 -17.24 -9.11 2.09
N ALA A 245 -17.91 -7.98 2.29
CA ALA A 245 -19.35 -7.88 2.07
C ALA A 245 -19.71 -8.10 0.58
N GLN A 246 -18.91 -7.54 -0.34
CA GLN A 246 -19.10 -7.78 -1.78
C GLN A 246 -18.71 -9.21 -2.18
N PHE A 247 -17.68 -9.79 -1.57
CA PHE A 247 -17.32 -11.19 -1.80
C PHE A 247 -18.44 -12.13 -1.35
N PHE A 248 -19.05 -11.87 -0.18
CA PHE A 248 -20.15 -12.67 0.34
C PHE A 248 -21.36 -12.71 -0.61
N GLU A 249 -21.66 -11.61 -1.29
CA GLU A 249 -22.71 -11.54 -2.32
C GLU A 249 -22.45 -12.47 -3.52
N SER A 250 -21.20 -12.92 -3.71
CA SER A 250 -20.78 -13.83 -4.78
C SER A 250 -20.56 -15.27 -4.33
N CYS A 251 -20.75 -15.59 -3.04
CA CYS A 251 -20.47 -16.92 -2.49
C CYS A 251 -21.60 -17.95 -2.68
N ASP A 252 -22.79 -17.54 -3.13
CA ASP A 252 -23.96 -18.41 -3.32
C ASP A 252 -24.17 -19.42 -2.14
N ASP A 253 -24.25 -20.72 -2.44
CA ASP A 253 -24.43 -21.83 -1.49
C ASP A 253 -23.10 -22.44 -0.99
N GLU A 254 -21.95 -21.78 -1.21
CA GLU A 254 -20.66 -22.30 -0.76
C GLU A 254 -20.64 -22.42 0.78
N PRO A 255 -20.20 -23.57 1.34
CA PRO A 255 -20.22 -23.79 2.78
C PRO A 255 -19.22 -22.88 3.49
N LEU A 256 -19.72 -22.13 4.47
CA LEU A 256 -18.89 -21.23 5.27
C LEU A 256 -18.21 -21.96 6.43
N GLY A 257 -17.00 -21.53 6.76
CA GLY A 257 -16.30 -21.97 7.97
C GLY A 257 -17.02 -21.53 9.24
N PRO A 258 -16.81 -22.22 10.37
CA PRO A 258 -17.49 -21.93 11.64
C PRO A 258 -17.18 -20.54 12.21
N PHE A 259 -16.07 -19.93 11.79
CA PHE A 259 -15.62 -18.61 12.22
C PHE A 259 -15.72 -17.54 11.12
N SER A 260 -16.47 -17.82 10.05
CA SER A 260 -16.61 -16.91 8.91
C SER A 260 -17.16 -15.54 9.33
N LEU A 261 -16.49 -14.49 8.85
CA LEU A 261 -16.85 -13.09 9.00
C LEU A 261 -17.85 -12.63 7.94
N LEU A 262 -18.04 -13.41 6.85
CA LEU A 262 -18.87 -13.02 5.72
C LEU A 262 -20.30 -12.60 6.11
N PRO A 263 -21.01 -13.32 7.00
CA PRO A 263 -22.36 -12.91 7.42
C PRO A 263 -22.40 -11.58 8.18
N LYS A 264 -21.26 -11.12 8.70
CA LYS A 264 -21.11 -9.89 9.50
C LYS A 264 -20.43 -8.76 8.76
N ALA A 265 -19.87 -9.03 7.58
CA ALA A 265 -19.04 -8.07 6.87
C ALA A 265 -19.80 -6.78 6.52
N ARG A 266 -21.02 -6.88 5.98
CA ARG A 266 -21.85 -5.71 5.65
C ARG A 266 -22.18 -4.87 6.89
N GLU A 267 -22.65 -5.51 7.96
CA GLU A 267 -23.00 -4.84 9.23
C GLU A 267 -21.82 -4.03 9.78
N ARG A 268 -20.62 -4.64 9.80
CA ARG A 268 -19.40 -3.97 10.28
C ARG A 268 -18.94 -2.86 9.34
N ALA A 269 -18.98 -3.08 8.03
CA ALA A 269 -18.66 -2.04 7.04
C ALA A 269 -19.57 -0.82 7.19
N ASP A 270 -20.88 -1.02 7.39
CA ASP A 270 -21.85 0.07 7.53
C ASP A 270 -21.71 0.82 8.86
N GLU A 271 -21.32 0.13 9.95
CA GLU A 271 -20.99 0.78 11.22
C GLU A 271 -19.77 1.68 11.09
N ILE A 272 -18.67 1.14 10.60
CA ILE A 272 -17.41 1.89 10.49
C ILE A 272 -17.54 3.02 9.45
N GLY A 273 -18.19 2.75 8.32
CA GLY A 273 -18.37 3.73 7.24
C GLY A 273 -19.14 4.97 7.69
N ARG A 274 -20.17 4.81 8.55
CA ARG A 274 -20.89 5.94 9.14
C ARG A 274 -20.00 6.82 10.01
N TRP A 275 -19.10 6.20 10.78
CA TRP A 275 -18.14 6.94 11.59
C TRP A 275 -17.09 7.64 10.71
N LEU A 276 -16.60 6.99 9.64
CA LEU A 276 -15.66 7.62 8.71
C LEU A 276 -16.27 8.82 7.98
N ILE A 277 -17.56 8.76 7.61
CA ILE A 277 -18.26 9.88 6.98
C ILE A 277 -18.32 11.10 7.91
N SER A 278 -18.50 10.91 9.22
CA SER A 278 -18.47 12.04 10.16
C SER A 278 -17.07 12.62 10.39
N HIS A 279 -16.02 11.90 10.00
CA HIS A 279 -14.61 12.26 10.10
C HIS A 279 -13.96 12.47 8.73
N GLU A 280 -14.78 12.71 7.70
CA GLU A 280 -14.29 12.78 6.32
C GLU A 280 -13.30 13.94 6.11
N ALA A 281 -13.42 15.02 6.89
CA ALA A 281 -12.49 16.15 6.83
C ALA A 281 -11.05 15.80 7.20
N ASP A 282 -10.85 14.70 7.93
CA ASP A 282 -9.54 14.19 8.35
C ASP A 282 -8.94 13.20 7.34
N LEU A 283 -9.67 12.90 6.26
CA LEU A 283 -9.24 12.05 5.16
C LEU A 283 -8.73 12.88 3.98
N ARG A 284 -7.76 12.31 3.25
CA ARG A 284 -7.22 12.89 2.03
C ARG A 284 -8.09 12.53 0.82
N ALA A 285 -7.81 13.15 -0.33
CA ALA A 285 -8.70 13.17 -1.49
C ALA A 285 -9.12 11.77 -1.98
N ASP A 286 -8.18 10.84 -2.12
CA ASP A 286 -8.46 9.50 -2.64
C ASP A 286 -9.27 8.67 -1.63
N ALA A 287 -8.94 8.78 -0.33
CA ALA A 287 -9.70 8.12 0.74
C ALA A 287 -11.15 8.61 0.82
N ARG A 288 -11.38 9.93 0.77
CA ARG A 288 -12.72 10.52 0.76
C ARG A 288 -13.54 10.06 -0.44
N TRP A 289 -12.94 10.10 -1.62
CA TRP A 289 -13.59 9.64 -2.84
C TRP A 289 -13.99 8.16 -2.73
N LEU A 290 -13.07 7.28 -2.31
CA LEU A 290 -13.35 5.86 -2.13
C LEU A 290 -14.47 5.61 -1.11
N LEU A 291 -14.44 6.33 0.02
CA LEU A 291 -15.47 6.28 1.06
C LEU A 291 -16.84 6.65 0.52
N ARG A 292 -16.96 7.79 -0.18
CA ARG A 292 -18.24 8.25 -0.75
C ARG A 292 -18.77 7.27 -1.79
N GLU A 293 -17.92 6.75 -2.67
CA GLU A 293 -18.34 5.81 -3.71
C GLU A 293 -18.82 4.47 -3.13
N LEU A 294 -18.08 3.88 -2.18
CA LEU A 294 -18.46 2.61 -1.55
C LEU A 294 -19.69 2.72 -0.62
N THR A 295 -19.95 3.90 -0.06
CA THR A 295 -21.14 4.16 0.77
C THR A 295 -22.35 4.68 -0.02
N GLY A 296 -22.21 4.84 -1.35
CA GLY A 296 -23.28 5.33 -2.21
C GLY A 296 -23.61 6.81 -2.04
N GLN A 297 -22.71 7.60 -1.46
CA GLN A 297 -22.82 9.06 -1.27
C GLN A 297 -22.15 9.86 -2.39
N SER A 298 -22.05 9.29 -3.59
CA SER A 298 -21.32 9.87 -4.73
C SER A 298 -21.64 11.36 -4.92
N THR A 299 -20.58 12.17 -4.89
CA THR A 299 -20.62 13.60 -5.23
C THR A 299 -19.86 13.80 -6.53
N ALA A 300 -20.50 14.45 -7.51
CA ALA A 300 -19.80 14.92 -8.69
C ALA A 300 -18.72 15.95 -8.31
N ALA A 301 -17.46 15.56 -8.47
CA ALA A 301 -16.26 16.39 -8.58
C ALA A 301 -16.07 17.52 -7.55
N GLU A 302 -15.35 17.23 -6.46
CA GLU A 302 -14.63 18.24 -5.68
C GLU A 302 -13.12 18.16 -5.99
N HIS A 303 -12.71 18.66 -7.15
CA HIS A 303 -11.32 19.09 -7.34
C HIS A 303 -11.27 20.60 -7.09
N ALA A 304 -11.00 20.97 -5.84
CA ALA A 304 -10.76 22.36 -5.48
C ALA A 304 -9.33 22.75 -5.88
N ASP A 305 -9.25 23.49 -6.98
CA ASP A 305 -8.04 24.18 -7.45
C ASP A 305 -7.77 25.39 -6.54
N LEU A 306 -6.94 25.19 -5.53
CA LEU A 306 -6.58 26.22 -4.54
C LEU A 306 -5.08 26.25 -4.33
N ASN A 307 -4.34 26.79 -5.30
CA ASN A 307 -3.03 27.38 -5.02
C ASN A 307 -2.67 28.47 -6.05
N ARG A 308 -3.03 29.71 -5.76
CA ARG A 308 -2.45 30.88 -6.47
C ARG A 308 -1.11 31.22 -5.85
N GLY A 309 -0.03 30.64 -6.37
CA GLY A 309 1.32 31.08 -6.08
C GLY A 309 1.57 32.52 -6.58
N ALA A 310 2.48 33.24 -5.93
CA ALA A 310 2.99 34.52 -6.44
C ALA A 310 3.68 34.33 -7.82
N SER A 311 3.75 35.36 -8.66
CA SER A 311 4.45 35.23 -9.94
C SER A 311 5.96 35.03 -9.71
N ILE A 312 6.56 34.04 -10.38
CA ILE A 312 8.02 33.87 -10.43
C ILE A 312 8.57 34.77 -11.55
N ALA A 313 9.73 35.40 -11.32
CA ALA A 313 10.39 36.22 -12.33
C ALA A 313 11.15 35.36 -13.36
N HIS A 314 11.07 35.73 -14.64
CA HIS A 314 11.62 34.98 -15.78
C HIS A 314 13.15 34.70 -15.72
N HIS A 315 13.91 35.55 -15.02
CA HIS A 315 15.37 35.43 -14.92
C HIS A 315 15.84 34.48 -13.81
N VAL A 316 14.93 34.03 -12.94
CA VAL A 316 15.27 33.10 -11.86
C VAL A 316 15.68 31.77 -12.48
N ARG A 317 16.80 31.23 -11.99
CA ARG A 317 17.27 29.88 -12.33
C ARG A 317 17.01 28.95 -11.16
N PHE A 318 16.87 27.66 -11.44
CA PHE A 318 16.62 26.64 -10.43
C PHE A 318 17.66 25.54 -10.53
N ARG A 319 18.02 24.97 -9.39
CA ARG A 319 18.77 23.71 -9.31
C ARG A 319 18.17 22.78 -8.28
N VAL A 320 18.30 21.48 -8.50
CA VAL A 320 18.00 20.44 -7.51
C VAL A 320 19.07 20.45 -6.42
N LEU A 321 18.67 20.33 -5.15
CA LEU A 321 19.63 20.29 -4.04
C LEU A 321 20.48 19.00 -4.09
N PRO A 322 21.78 19.04 -3.69
CA PRO A 322 22.68 17.89 -3.83
C PRO A 322 22.31 16.65 -3.00
N ASP A 323 21.54 16.81 -1.93
CA ASP A 323 21.05 15.77 -1.02
C ASP A 323 19.73 15.13 -1.49
N VAL A 324 19.11 15.66 -2.54
CA VAL A 324 17.88 15.12 -3.11
C VAL A 324 18.18 13.92 -3.99
N ARG A 325 17.41 12.85 -3.82
CA ARG A 325 17.34 11.70 -4.73
C ARG A 325 15.91 11.53 -5.18
N PHE A 326 15.70 11.01 -6.38
CA PHE A 326 14.36 10.70 -6.86
C PHE A 326 14.40 9.48 -7.76
N GLU A 327 13.27 8.78 -7.80
CA GLU A 327 13.03 7.66 -8.70
C GLU A 327 11.73 7.90 -9.46
N ARG A 328 11.65 7.36 -10.68
CA ARG A 328 10.48 7.50 -11.54
C ARG A 328 9.85 6.13 -11.78
N SER A 329 8.55 6.03 -11.54
CA SER A 329 7.78 4.83 -11.84
C SER A 329 7.59 4.68 -13.37
N THR A 330 7.15 3.51 -13.80
CA THR A 330 6.74 3.26 -15.20
C THR A 330 5.53 4.09 -15.61
N THR A 331 4.68 4.48 -14.65
CA THR A 331 3.56 5.42 -14.86
C THR A 331 4.02 6.87 -15.00
N GLY A 332 5.31 7.13 -14.78
CA GLY A 332 5.91 8.45 -14.88
C GLY A 332 5.79 9.30 -13.62
N ARG A 333 5.10 8.83 -12.57
CA ARG A 333 5.08 9.48 -11.25
C ARG A 333 6.48 9.46 -10.64
N VAL A 334 6.77 10.48 -9.85
CA VAL A 334 8.09 10.66 -9.24
C VAL A 334 7.94 10.62 -7.74
N VAL A 335 8.78 9.79 -7.12
CA VAL A 335 8.99 9.79 -5.66
C VAL A 335 10.34 10.44 -5.39
N VAL A 336 10.35 11.37 -4.44
CA VAL A 336 11.55 12.12 -4.05
C VAL A 336 11.88 11.80 -2.60
N GLY A 337 13.17 11.74 -2.30
CA GLY A 337 13.69 11.46 -0.98
C GLY A 337 14.87 12.37 -0.65
N ARG A 338 14.95 12.79 0.60
CA ARG A 338 16.08 13.56 1.13
C ARG A 338 16.72 12.82 2.29
N PHE A 339 18.04 12.88 2.34
CA PHE A 339 18.80 12.33 3.46
C PHE A 339 18.45 13.06 4.76
N GLY A 340 18.08 12.30 5.78
CA GLY A 340 17.71 12.79 7.10
C GLY A 340 17.64 11.63 8.10
N GLN A 341 17.36 11.94 9.36
CA GLN A 341 17.10 10.95 10.41
C GLN A 341 15.87 11.40 11.24
N PRO A 342 14.65 10.97 10.87
CA PRO A 342 14.31 10.09 9.73
C PRO A 342 14.47 10.80 8.37
N PRO A 343 14.61 10.06 7.24
CA PRO A 343 14.57 10.68 5.92
C PRO A 343 13.17 11.22 5.60
N GLU A 344 13.13 12.21 4.72
CA GLU A 344 11.90 12.75 4.18
C GLU A 344 11.62 12.13 2.81
N ILE A 345 10.44 11.54 2.60
CA ILE A 345 10.04 10.92 1.33
C ILE A 345 8.62 11.33 0.98
N TYR A 346 8.41 11.78 -0.26
CA TYR A 346 7.10 12.20 -0.75
C TYR A 346 6.90 11.82 -2.22
N TRP A 347 5.66 11.52 -2.58
CA TRP A 347 5.25 11.46 -3.98
C TRP A 347 4.97 12.87 -4.49
N LEU A 348 5.43 13.17 -5.70
CA LEU A 348 5.16 14.44 -6.37
C LEU A 348 3.90 14.33 -7.24
N ASP A 349 3.19 15.45 -7.37
CA ASP A 349 2.19 15.61 -8.43
C ASP A 349 2.86 15.54 -9.82
N SER A 350 2.05 15.39 -10.87
CA SER A 350 2.55 15.21 -12.24
C SER A 350 3.45 16.35 -12.71
N ASP A 351 3.10 17.59 -12.34
CA ASP A 351 3.78 18.79 -12.83
C ASP A 351 5.10 18.99 -12.08
N ALA A 352 5.10 18.85 -10.75
CA ALA A 352 6.29 18.89 -9.91
C ALA A 352 7.26 17.74 -10.24
N GLY A 353 6.74 16.53 -10.48
CA GLY A 353 7.55 15.39 -10.90
C GLY A 353 8.21 15.61 -12.27
N TRP A 354 7.47 16.16 -13.23
CA TRP A 354 8.02 16.50 -14.54
C TRP A 354 9.10 17.59 -14.45
N VAL A 355 8.84 18.66 -13.68
CA VAL A 355 9.84 19.73 -13.46
C VAL A 355 11.09 19.17 -12.80
N LEU A 356 10.97 18.33 -11.77
CA LEU A 356 12.12 17.73 -11.11
C LEU A 356 12.94 16.86 -12.07
N ALA A 357 12.28 16.04 -12.89
CA ALA A 357 12.95 15.21 -13.88
C ALA A 357 13.72 16.04 -14.91
N LEU A 358 13.18 17.20 -15.33
CA LEU A 358 13.86 18.12 -16.23
C LEU A 358 15.11 18.76 -15.60
N LEU A 359 15.04 19.10 -14.30
CA LEU A 359 16.15 19.71 -13.55
C LEU A 359 17.20 18.69 -13.04
N GLY A 360 16.91 17.40 -13.14
CA GLY A 360 17.65 16.32 -12.48
C GLY A 360 19.10 16.12 -12.96
N ASP A 361 19.54 16.78 -14.03
CA ASP A 361 20.93 16.73 -14.51
C ASP A 361 21.89 17.60 -13.66
N GLY A 362 21.35 18.29 -12.64
CA GLY A 362 22.10 19.14 -11.71
C GLY A 362 22.52 20.47 -12.31
N ARG A 363 22.09 20.81 -13.53
CA ARG A 363 22.39 22.09 -14.17
C ARG A 363 21.37 23.14 -13.77
N GLU A 364 21.87 24.36 -13.60
CA GLU A 364 21.00 25.52 -13.42
C GLU A 364 20.16 25.75 -14.69
N THR A 365 18.85 25.78 -14.53
CA THR A 365 17.91 25.97 -15.64
C THR A 365 17.03 27.18 -15.38
N SER A 366 16.90 28.07 -16.36
CA SER A 366 16.06 29.28 -16.22
C SER A 366 14.56 28.96 -16.32
N PHE A 367 13.75 29.79 -15.66
CA PHE A 367 12.28 29.70 -15.76
C PHE A 367 11.80 29.69 -17.22
N ASP A 368 12.35 30.55 -18.08
CA ASP A 368 11.98 30.62 -19.51
C ASP A 368 12.24 29.31 -20.25
N HIS A 369 13.33 28.61 -19.92
CA HIS A 369 13.64 27.33 -20.56
C HIS A 369 12.65 26.25 -20.11
N VAL A 370 12.37 26.17 -18.81
CA VAL A 370 11.40 25.21 -18.28
C VAL A 370 10.00 25.50 -18.83
N LEU A 371 9.61 26.77 -18.92
CA LEU A 371 8.32 27.18 -19.47
C LEU A 371 8.18 26.81 -20.94
N ALA A 372 9.21 27.02 -21.76
CA ALA A 372 9.19 26.64 -23.17
C ALA A 372 8.98 25.13 -23.33
N SER A 373 9.68 24.31 -22.54
CA SER A 373 9.50 22.85 -22.53
C SER A 373 8.13 22.44 -21.99
N ALA A 374 7.59 23.16 -21.01
CA ALA A 374 6.29 22.87 -20.41
C ALA A 374 5.13 23.14 -21.37
N VAL A 375 5.22 24.18 -22.20
CA VAL A 375 4.23 24.46 -23.25
C VAL A 375 4.15 23.32 -24.26
N ASP A 376 5.30 22.78 -24.65
CA ASP A 376 5.38 21.66 -25.59
C ASP A 376 4.87 20.36 -24.96
N GLU A 377 5.40 19.98 -23.79
CA GLU A 377 5.03 18.74 -23.10
C GLU A 377 3.54 18.72 -22.71
N TRP A 378 3.05 19.80 -22.08
CA TRP A 378 1.69 19.80 -21.55
C TRP A 378 0.63 20.09 -22.61
N GLY A 379 1.03 20.55 -23.80
CA GLY A 379 0.10 20.88 -24.88
C GLY A 379 -0.91 21.96 -24.51
N VAL A 380 -0.53 22.91 -23.65
CA VAL A 380 -1.39 24.02 -23.18
C VAL A 380 -0.83 25.38 -23.59
N GLU A 381 -1.68 26.40 -23.56
CA GLU A 381 -1.25 27.77 -23.81
C GLU A 381 -0.20 28.26 -22.80
N SER A 382 0.69 29.16 -23.25
CA SER A 382 1.81 29.66 -22.44
C SER A 382 1.40 30.24 -21.08
N GLY A 383 0.26 30.94 -21.00
CA GLY A 383 -0.24 31.46 -19.72
C GLY A 383 -0.64 30.36 -18.74
N SER A 384 -1.30 29.32 -19.22
CA SER A 384 -1.68 28.14 -18.41
C SER A 384 -0.45 27.34 -17.98
N ALA A 385 0.52 27.16 -18.88
CA ALA A 385 1.79 26.53 -18.56
C ALA A 385 2.57 27.34 -17.50
N ALA A 386 2.64 28.67 -17.64
CA ALA A 386 3.32 29.52 -16.66
C ALA A 386 2.68 29.42 -15.27
N HIS A 387 1.35 29.34 -15.19
CA HIS A 387 0.63 29.17 -13.94
C HIS A 387 0.94 27.82 -13.28
N ARG A 388 0.74 26.71 -14.00
CA ARG A 388 1.02 25.35 -13.52
C ARG A 388 2.48 25.18 -13.10
N LEU A 389 3.41 25.69 -13.91
CA LEU A 389 4.84 25.68 -13.61
C LEU A 389 5.17 26.45 -12.33
N THR A 390 4.54 27.61 -12.13
CA THR A 390 4.73 28.40 -10.91
C THR A 390 4.27 27.64 -9.67
N VAL A 391 3.13 26.95 -9.74
CA VAL A 391 2.63 26.11 -8.64
C VAL A 391 3.60 24.96 -8.35
N ALA A 392 4.04 24.26 -9.39
CA ALA A 392 5.00 23.15 -9.27
C ALA A 392 6.34 23.61 -8.65
N LEU A 393 6.92 24.71 -9.13
CA LEU A 393 8.18 25.25 -8.61
C LEU A 393 8.04 25.70 -7.14
N HIS A 394 6.93 26.34 -6.77
CA HIS A 394 6.68 26.69 -5.37
C HIS A 394 6.54 25.47 -4.47
N SER A 395 5.84 24.43 -4.94
CA SER A 395 5.72 23.17 -4.21
C SER A 395 7.10 22.54 -3.96
N LEU A 396 7.94 22.45 -5.00
CA LEU A 396 9.29 21.92 -4.91
C LEU A 396 10.21 22.78 -4.00
N MET A 397 10.10 24.11 -4.04
CA MET A 397 10.85 24.99 -3.13
C MET A 397 10.37 24.89 -1.68
N ALA A 398 9.05 24.81 -1.46
CA ALA A 398 8.48 24.66 -0.12
C ALA A 398 8.93 23.34 0.53
N ALA A 399 9.02 22.26 -0.26
CA ALA A 399 9.58 20.98 0.16
C ALA A 399 11.13 20.96 0.21
N SER A 400 11.80 22.09 -0.06
CA SER A 400 13.26 22.19 -0.11
C SER A 400 13.91 21.13 -1.02
N ILE A 401 13.31 20.90 -2.19
CA ILE A 401 13.82 19.98 -3.21
C ILE A 401 14.69 20.72 -4.22
N ILE A 402 14.29 21.95 -4.55
CA ILE A 402 15.02 22.85 -5.45
C ILE A 402 15.28 24.17 -4.74
N GLU A 403 16.27 24.92 -5.21
CA GLU A 403 16.50 26.29 -4.78
C GLU A 403 16.60 27.27 -5.96
N PRO A 404 16.13 28.52 -5.77
CA PRO A 404 16.32 29.57 -6.75
C PRO A 404 17.76 30.12 -6.67
N MET A 405 18.38 30.31 -7.82
CA MET A 405 19.68 30.92 -8.00
C MET A 405 19.49 32.36 -8.51
N SER A 406 20.23 33.29 -7.89
CA SER A 406 20.21 34.73 -8.24
C SER A 406 21.01 35.07 -9.48
#